data_AF-A0A845S1R8-F1
#
_entry.id   AF-A0A845S1R8-F1
#
_cell.length_a   1.000
_cell.length_b   1.000
_cell.length_c   1.000
_cell.angle_alpha   90.00
_cell.angle_beta   90.00
_cell.angle_gamma   90.00
#
_symmetry.space_group_name_H-M   'P 1'
#
loop_
_entity.id
_entity.type
_entity.pdbx_description
1 polymer ?
#
loop_
_entity_poly.entity_id
_entity_poly.type
_entity_poly.pdbx_seq_one_letter_code
_entity_poly.pdbx_strand_id
1 'polypeptide(L)'
;MPEIYSPSSEHEVADFIKNCNSQEIPIEITGHNSKSIGRLIQCSKSLNLKNLSGIIEYFPEELYIKVKAGTPLALIEAELDKKNQELSFEPSDMGFLYNGRSNKGSVGGAVACNLSGSRRFRAGALRDHILGFRGINGKG
;
A
#
# COMPACT_ATOMS: atom_id res chain seq x y z
N MET A 1 -13.76 -18.25 -6.83
CA MET A 1 -13.05 -17.05 -6.33
C MET A 1 -11.87 -17.53 -5.50
N PRO A 2 -10.69 -16.92 -5.61
CA PRO A 2 -9.54 -17.31 -4.78
C PRO A 2 -9.86 -17.08 -3.30
N GLU A 3 -9.31 -17.94 -2.44
CA GLU A 3 -9.44 -17.81 -0.98
C GLU A 3 -8.70 -16.54 -0.53
N ILE A 4 -9.38 -15.59 0.11
CA ILE A 4 -8.79 -14.31 0.53
C ILE A 4 -8.39 -14.40 2.01
N TYR A 5 -7.09 -14.28 2.27
CA TYR A 5 -6.53 -14.19 3.61
C TYR A 5 -6.16 -12.73 3.94
N SER A 6 -6.59 -12.22 5.10
CA SER A 6 -6.37 -10.82 5.51
C SER A 6 -5.63 -10.74 6.86
N PRO A 7 -4.29 -10.78 6.88
CA PRO A 7 -3.48 -10.84 8.09
C PRO A 7 -3.54 -9.55 8.90
N SER A 8 -3.36 -9.67 10.22
CA SER A 8 -3.32 -8.56 11.17
C SER A 8 -1.90 -8.16 11.61
N SER A 9 -0.93 -9.02 11.34
CA SER A 9 0.48 -8.83 11.71
C SER A 9 1.44 -9.23 10.58
N GLU A 10 2.68 -8.74 10.65
CA GLU A 10 3.72 -9.11 9.69
C GLU A 10 4.16 -10.57 9.81
N HIS A 11 4.09 -11.14 11.02
CA HIS A 11 4.38 -12.55 11.25
C HIS A 11 3.37 -13.43 10.50
N GLU A 12 2.08 -13.12 10.57
CA GLU A 12 1.04 -13.82 9.81
C GLU A 12 1.25 -13.74 8.30
N VAL A 13 1.74 -12.60 7.79
CA VAL A 13 2.11 -12.47 6.37
C VAL A 13 3.27 -13.39 6.02
N ALA A 14 4.32 -13.40 6.83
CA ALA A 14 5.51 -14.23 6.61
C ALA A 14 5.14 -15.72 6.64
N ASP A 15 4.36 -16.15 7.63
CA ASP A 15 3.89 -17.53 7.77
C ASP A 15 3.01 -17.94 6.58
N PHE A 16 2.11 -17.06 6.12
CA PHE A 16 1.28 -17.31 4.95
C PHE A 16 2.12 -17.47 3.67
N ILE A 17 3.08 -16.57 3.45
CA ILE A 17 3.96 -16.63 2.27
C ILE A 17 4.82 -17.90 2.32
N LYS A 18 5.40 -18.23 3.48
CA LYS A 18 6.20 -19.44 3.68
C LYS A 18 5.37 -20.70 3.42
N ASN A 19 4.13 -20.76 3.90
CA ASN A 19 3.22 -21.88 3.66
C ASN A 19 2.89 -22.04 2.16
N CYS A 20 2.56 -20.95 1.47
CA CYS A 20 2.25 -20.98 0.05
C CYS A 20 3.48 -21.36 -0.80
N ASN A 21 4.66 -20.83 -0.46
CA ASN A 21 5.91 -21.15 -1.12
C ASN A 21 6.27 -22.64 -0.96
N SER A 22 6.05 -23.23 0.21
CA SER A 22 6.29 -24.67 0.43
C SER A 22 5.39 -25.61 -0.38
N GLN A 23 4.24 -25.10 -0.85
CA GLN A 23 3.28 -25.84 -1.68
C GLN A 23 3.31 -25.41 -3.15
N GLU A 24 4.24 -24.53 -3.54
CA GLU A 24 4.34 -23.95 -4.89
C GLU A 24 3.02 -23.30 -5.38
N ILE A 25 2.24 -22.75 -4.44
CA ILE A 25 0.96 -22.11 -4.76
C ILE A 25 1.21 -20.66 -5.15
N PRO A 26 0.87 -20.23 -6.38
CA PRO A 26 0.91 -18.83 -6.76
C PRO A 26 -0.14 -18.04 -5.96
N ILE A 27 0.26 -16.87 -5.46
CA ILE A 27 -0.59 -15.97 -4.70
C ILE A 27 -0.73 -14.62 -5.39
N GLU A 28 -1.90 -14.01 -5.28
CA GLU A 28 -2.11 -12.61 -5.63
C GLU A 28 -2.03 -11.74 -4.38
N ILE A 29 -1.25 -10.65 -4.43
CA ILE A 29 -1.15 -9.70 -3.32
C ILE A 29 -2.03 -8.50 -3.64
N THR A 30 -2.97 -8.21 -2.74
CA THR A 30 -3.92 -7.11 -2.89
C THR A 30 -3.85 -6.15 -1.71
N GLY A 31 -4.03 -4.87 -1.98
CA GLY A 31 -4.30 -3.86 -0.96
C GLY A 31 -5.79 -3.52 -0.93
N HIS A 32 -6.10 -2.26 -1.22
CA HIS A 32 -7.48 -1.77 -1.31
C HIS A 32 -8.17 -2.05 -2.65
N ASN A 33 -7.50 -2.79 -3.55
CA ASN A 33 -7.95 -3.09 -4.90
C ASN A 33 -8.45 -1.84 -5.67
N SER A 34 -7.81 -0.69 -5.45
CA SER A 34 -8.17 0.59 -6.08
C SER A 34 -7.78 0.66 -7.57
N LYS A 35 -7.00 -0.32 -8.04
CA LYS A 35 -6.28 -0.30 -9.31
C LYS A 35 -6.30 -1.71 -9.90
N SER A 36 -7.27 -1.98 -10.78
CA SER A 36 -7.34 -3.24 -11.53
C SER A 36 -6.64 -3.09 -12.87
N ILE A 37 -5.32 -2.84 -12.85
CA ILE A 37 -4.49 -2.70 -14.05
C ILE A 37 -3.60 -3.93 -14.20
N GLY A 38 -3.46 -4.40 -15.44
CA GLY A 38 -2.45 -5.37 -15.81
C GLY A 38 -3.00 -6.78 -15.98
N ARG A 39 -2.12 -7.77 -15.77
CA ARG A 39 -2.42 -9.17 -16.01
C ARG A 39 -3.22 -9.77 -14.86
N LEU A 40 -4.32 -10.43 -15.19
CA LEU A 40 -5.04 -11.28 -14.24
C LEU A 40 -4.13 -12.42 -13.78
N ILE A 41 -3.92 -12.53 -12.47
CA ILE A 41 -3.10 -13.59 -11.88
C ILE A 41 -3.99 -14.82 -11.65
N GLN A 42 -3.67 -15.93 -12.31
CA GLN A 42 -4.32 -17.21 -12.02
C GLN A 42 -3.73 -17.77 -10.73
N CYS A 43 -4.42 -17.53 -9.62
CA CYS A 43 -4.04 -17.97 -8.28
C CYS A 43 -5.23 -18.64 -7.59
N SER A 44 -4.95 -19.57 -6.67
CA SER A 44 -5.96 -20.16 -5.80
C SER A 44 -6.14 -19.38 -4.49
N LYS A 45 -5.13 -18.58 -4.11
CA LYS A 45 -5.12 -17.81 -2.86
C LYS A 45 -4.75 -16.35 -3.12
N SER A 46 -5.37 -15.45 -2.37
CA SER A 46 -5.10 -14.01 -2.39
C SER A 46 -4.75 -13.52 -0.99
N LEU A 47 -3.69 -12.72 -0.89
CA LEU A 47 -3.22 -12.10 0.34
C LEU A 47 -3.62 -10.63 0.34
N ASN A 48 -4.56 -10.25 1.21
CA ASN A 48 -5.07 -8.88 1.30
C ASN A 48 -4.46 -8.13 2.51
N LEU A 49 -3.67 -7.10 2.22
CA LEU A 49 -2.95 -6.34 3.24
C LEU A 49 -3.79 -5.23 3.91
N LYS A 50 -5.09 -5.09 3.61
CA LYS A 50 -5.94 -3.99 4.15
C LYS A 50 -5.96 -3.92 5.68
N ASN A 51 -5.85 -5.07 6.36
CA ASN A 51 -5.89 -5.16 7.81
C ASN A 51 -4.57 -4.71 8.47
N LEU A 52 -3.47 -4.66 7.71
CA LEU A 52 -2.21 -4.06 8.14
C LEU A 52 -2.28 -2.54 7.96
N SER A 53 -3.20 -1.90 8.67
CA SER A 53 -3.47 -0.47 8.59
C SER A 53 -3.16 0.23 9.91
N GLY A 54 -2.71 1.47 9.83
CA GLY A 54 -2.46 2.34 10.98
C GLY A 54 -1.15 3.11 10.86
N ILE A 55 -1.13 4.30 11.46
CA ILE A 55 0.08 5.09 11.68
C ILE A 55 0.82 4.49 12.88
N ILE A 56 2.12 4.23 12.71
CA ILE A 56 3.01 3.67 13.73
C ILE A 56 3.68 4.81 14.51
N GLU A 57 4.29 5.75 13.78
CA GLU A 57 4.99 6.91 14.33
C GLU A 57 4.70 8.12 13.43
N TYR A 58 4.56 9.30 14.02
CA TYR A 58 4.41 10.57 13.31
C TYR A 58 5.10 11.68 14.11
N PHE A 59 6.12 12.28 13.52
CA PHE A 59 6.88 13.40 14.09
C PHE A 59 6.71 14.60 13.14
N PRO A 60 5.70 15.47 13.38
CA PRO A 60 5.38 16.57 12.47
C PRO A 60 6.53 17.55 12.28
N GLU A 61 7.27 17.86 13.35
CA GLU A 61 8.41 18.78 13.33
C GLU A 61 9.58 18.25 12.49
N GLU A 62 9.67 16.93 12.34
CA GLU A 62 10.70 16.25 11.54
C GLU A 62 10.21 15.89 10.13
N LEU A 63 8.95 16.22 9.79
CA LEU A 63 8.29 15.81 8.56
C LEU A 63 8.38 14.28 8.31
N TYR A 64 8.28 13.52 9.41
CA TYR A 64 8.44 12.07 9.39
C TYR A 64 7.12 11.38 9.72
N ILE A 65 6.74 10.41 8.88
CA ILE A 65 5.61 9.52 9.16
C ILE A 65 5.95 8.08 8.79
N LYS A 66 5.59 7.16 9.68
CA LYS A 66 5.74 5.72 9.51
C LYS A 66 4.38 5.06 9.63
N VAL A 67 4.02 4.27 8.64
CA VAL A 67 2.68 3.69 8.49
C VAL A 67 2.78 2.22 8.10
N LYS A 68 1.75 1.45 8.45
CA LYS A 68 1.60 0.09 7.92
C LYS A 68 1.16 0.13 6.46
N ALA A 69 1.55 -0.89 5.68
CA ALA A 69 1.35 -0.93 4.22
C ALA A 69 -0.11 -0.83 3.76
N GLY A 70 -1.04 -1.35 4.55
CA GLY A 70 -2.48 -1.29 4.29
C GLY A 70 -3.13 0.04 4.66
N THR A 71 -2.40 1.01 5.21
CA THR A 71 -3.00 2.29 5.65
C THR A 71 -3.59 3.05 4.46
N PRO A 72 -4.88 3.45 4.51
CA PRO A 72 -5.50 4.26 3.47
C PRO A 72 -4.78 5.60 3.30
N LEU A 73 -4.52 6.01 2.05
CA LEU A 73 -3.94 7.33 1.78
C LEU A 73 -4.80 8.47 2.31
N ALA A 74 -6.13 8.34 2.22
CA ALA A 74 -7.06 9.34 2.75
C ALA A 74 -6.92 9.54 4.27
N LEU A 75 -6.59 8.49 5.01
CA LEU A 75 -6.32 8.59 6.45
C LEU A 75 -5.03 9.36 6.71
N ILE A 76 -3.98 9.08 5.94
CA ILE A 76 -2.69 9.77 6.07
C ILE A 76 -2.85 11.25 5.75
N GLU A 77 -3.50 11.59 4.63
CA GLU A 77 -3.75 12.98 4.25
C GLU A 77 -4.55 13.73 5.32
N ALA A 78 -5.59 13.11 5.88
CA ALA A 78 -6.38 13.72 6.96
C ALA A 78 -5.57 13.96 8.24
N GLU A 79 -4.58 13.11 8.56
CA GLU A 79 -3.70 13.32 9.72
C GLU A 79 -2.63 14.39 9.48
N LEU A 80 -2.12 14.49 8.25
CA LEU A 80 -1.18 15.54 7.86
C LEU A 80 -1.86 16.92 7.80
N ASP A 81 -3.10 16.98 7.30
CA ASP A 81 -3.87 18.23 7.16
C ASP A 81 -4.10 18.93 8.51
N LYS A 82 -4.25 18.16 9.61
CA LYS A 82 -4.32 18.70 10.99
C LYS A 82 -3.11 19.56 11.38
N LYS A 83 -1.99 19.41 10.68
CA LYS A 83 -0.75 20.15 10.88
C LYS A 83 -0.37 21.03 9.68
N ASN A 84 -1.30 21.25 8.73
CA ASN A 84 -1.05 21.92 7.46
C ASN A 84 0.10 21.28 6.65
N GLN A 85 0.19 19.95 6.70
CA GLN A 85 1.19 19.16 5.98
C GLN A 85 0.52 18.35 4.86
N GLU A 86 1.31 18.00 3.85
CA GLU A 86 0.85 17.19 2.72
C GLU A 86 1.90 16.15 2.33
N LEU A 87 1.46 15.12 1.58
CA LEU A 87 2.39 14.25 0.85
C LEU A 87 2.81 14.97 -0.43
N SER A 88 4.05 15.47 -0.48
CA SER A 88 4.55 16.31 -1.59
C SER A 88 4.50 15.63 -2.97
N PHE A 89 4.51 14.30 -3.02
CA PHE A 89 4.39 13.52 -4.26
C PHE A 89 2.94 13.29 -4.73
N GLU A 90 1.93 13.76 -3.99
CA GLU A 90 0.52 13.79 -4.37
C GLU A 90 0.01 12.53 -5.10
N PRO A 91 -0.14 11.37 -4.43
CA PRO A 91 -0.58 10.14 -5.09
C PRO A 91 -1.88 10.32 -5.89
N SER A 92 -1.82 10.01 -7.18
CA SER A 92 -2.98 10.10 -8.07
C SER A 92 -4.12 9.19 -7.61
N ASP A 93 -5.33 9.76 -7.48
CA ASP A 93 -6.55 9.02 -7.19
C ASP A 93 -7.07 8.30 -8.44
N MET A 94 -6.72 7.02 -8.57
CA MET A 94 -7.16 6.17 -9.68
C MET A 94 -8.61 5.69 -9.52
N GLY A 95 -9.24 5.91 -8.36
CA GLY A 95 -10.60 5.44 -8.09
C GLY A 95 -11.63 6.00 -9.06
N PHE A 96 -11.47 7.27 -9.45
CA PHE A 96 -12.36 7.92 -10.41
C PHE A 96 -12.33 7.25 -11.79
N LEU A 97 -11.17 6.71 -12.20
CA LEU A 97 -11.03 6.03 -13.48
C LEU A 97 -11.75 4.67 -13.51
N TYR A 98 -11.75 3.93 -12.39
CA TYR A 98 -12.32 2.58 -12.33
C TYR A 98 -13.77 2.55 -11.86
N ASN A 99 -14.10 3.37 -10.86
CA ASN A 99 -15.35 3.24 -10.10
C ASN A 99 -16.19 4.52 -10.12
N GLY A 100 -15.76 5.57 -10.82
CA GLY A 100 -16.43 6.88 -10.86
C GLY A 100 -16.47 7.62 -9.52
N ARG A 101 -15.74 7.14 -8.50
CA ARG A 101 -15.67 7.71 -7.15
C ARG A 101 -14.26 7.64 -6.59
N SER A 102 -13.92 8.53 -5.66
CA SER A 102 -12.61 8.54 -5.00
C SER A 102 -12.27 7.18 -4.38
N ASN A 103 -11.08 6.67 -4.70
CA ASN A 103 -10.47 5.51 -4.06
C ASN A 103 -8.96 5.58 -4.24
N LYS A 104 -8.31 6.41 -3.41
CA LYS A 104 -6.85 6.61 -3.41
C LYS A 104 -6.09 5.29 -3.15
N GLY A 105 -6.71 4.36 -2.44
CA GLY A 105 -6.13 3.07 -2.05
C GLY A 105 -5.21 3.20 -0.83
N SER A 106 -4.27 2.26 -0.70
CA SER A 106 -3.33 2.18 0.44
C SER A 106 -1.94 2.69 0.11
N VAL A 107 -1.21 3.16 1.12
CA VAL A 107 0.18 3.62 1.00
C VAL A 107 1.11 2.57 0.40
N GLY A 108 1.00 1.30 0.81
CA GLY A 108 1.82 0.22 0.26
C GLY A 108 1.54 -0.04 -1.21
N GLY A 109 0.30 0.19 -1.66
CA GLY A 109 -0.06 0.11 -3.08
C GLY A 109 0.48 1.30 -3.88
N ALA A 110 0.49 2.49 -3.28
CA ALA A 110 1.09 3.67 -3.89
C ALA A 110 2.61 3.50 -4.07
N VAL A 111 3.29 2.97 -3.03
CA VAL A 111 4.73 2.61 -3.07
C VAL A 111 5.00 1.56 -4.14
N ALA A 112 4.27 0.44 -4.14
CA ALA A 112 4.47 -0.66 -5.09
C ALA A 112 4.32 -0.22 -6.55
N CYS A 113 3.42 0.73 -6.83
CA CYS A 113 3.20 1.28 -8.15
C CYS A 113 3.98 2.57 -8.43
N ASN A 114 4.77 3.08 -7.47
CA ASN A 114 5.47 4.38 -7.52
C ASN A 114 4.58 5.53 -8.03
N LEU A 115 3.33 5.59 -7.55
CA LEU A 115 2.35 6.57 -8.03
C LEU A 115 2.70 7.96 -7.51
N SER A 116 2.94 8.88 -8.44
CA SER A 116 3.27 10.27 -8.16
C SER A 116 2.35 11.18 -8.97
N GLY A 117 1.96 12.30 -8.39
CA GLY A 117 1.07 13.29 -8.98
C GLY A 117 1.76 14.20 -9.98
N SER A 118 1.00 15.18 -10.46
CA SER A 118 1.42 16.12 -11.51
C SER A 118 2.61 17.00 -11.10
N ARG A 119 2.76 17.33 -9.81
CA ARG A 119 3.90 18.10 -9.27
C ARG A 119 5.22 17.33 -9.24
N ARG A 120 5.28 16.06 -9.69
CA ARG A 120 6.50 15.23 -9.68
C ARG A 120 7.73 15.93 -10.26
N PHE A 121 7.58 16.73 -11.32
CA PHE A 121 8.71 17.44 -11.95
C PHE A 121 9.39 18.46 -11.01
N ARG A 122 8.66 18.96 -10.01
CA ARG A 122 9.15 19.94 -9.03
C ARG A 122 9.39 19.33 -7.65
N ALA A 123 8.48 18.47 -7.18
CA ALA A 123 8.50 17.91 -5.84
C ALA A 123 9.20 16.54 -5.76
N GLY A 124 9.49 15.88 -6.87
CA GLY A 124 10.04 14.52 -6.89
C GLY A 124 8.96 13.43 -6.95
N ALA A 125 9.40 12.19 -7.15
CA ALA A 125 8.54 11.02 -7.17
C ALA A 125 8.29 10.47 -5.76
N LEU A 126 7.28 9.63 -5.60
CA LEU A 126 6.99 8.95 -4.34
C LEU A 126 8.23 8.24 -3.78
N ARG A 127 8.94 7.47 -4.61
CA ARG A 127 10.18 6.77 -4.18
C ARG A 127 11.25 7.70 -3.61
N ASP A 128 11.28 8.96 -4.03
CA ASP A 128 12.30 9.93 -3.61
C ASP A 128 12.02 10.43 -2.18
N HIS A 129 10.81 10.18 -1.66
CA HIS A 129 10.37 10.53 -0.31
C HIS A 129 10.38 9.33 0.66
N ILE A 130 10.78 8.14 0.21
CA ILE A 130 10.86 6.95 1.05
C ILE A 130 12.20 6.94 1.79
N LEU A 131 12.15 7.07 3.12
CA LEU A 131 13.33 6.92 3.98
C LEU A 131 13.70 5.44 4.22
N GLY A 132 12.71 4.56 4.20
CA GLY A 132 12.91 3.12 4.36
C GLY A 132 11.59 2.36 4.39
N PHE A 133 11.66 1.05 4.21
CA PHE A 133 10.52 0.16 4.38
C PHE A 133 10.99 -1.20 4.91
N ARG A 134 10.05 -1.92 5.51
CA ARG A 134 10.23 -3.33 5.86
C ARG A 134 9.34 -4.16 4.94
N GLY A 135 9.90 -5.23 4.40
CA GLY A 135 9.22 -6.12 3.46
C GLY A 135 9.47 -7.58 3.80
N ILE A 136 8.56 -8.41 3.33
CA ILE A 136 8.59 -9.87 3.45
C ILE A 136 8.84 -10.41 2.03
N ASN A 137 9.79 -11.33 1.90
CA ASN A 137 10.18 -11.87 0.60
C ASN A 137 9.45 -13.20 0.31
N GLY A 138 9.66 -13.80 -0.85
CA GLY A 138 8.97 -15.04 -1.25
C GLY A 138 9.29 -16.28 -0.37
N LYS A 139 10.22 -16.20 0.56
CA LYS A 139 10.58 -17.30 1.49
C LYS A 139 9.90 -17.18 2.86
N GLY A 140 9.17 -16.09 3.11
CA GLY A 140 8.72 -15.69 4.45
C GLY A 140 9.80 -14.87 5.11
#